data_AF-A0A5E4M9Z8-F1
#
_entry.id   AF-A0A5E4M9Z8-F1
#
_cell.length_a   1.000
_cell.length_b   1.000
_cell.length_c   1.000
_cell.angle_alpha   90.00
_cell.angle_beta   90.00
_cell.angle_gamma   90.00
#
_symmetry.space_group_name_H-M   'P 1'
#
loop_
_entity.id
_entity.type
_entity.pdbx_description
1 polymer ?
#
loop_
_entity_poly.entity_id
_entity_poly.type
_entity_poly.pdbx_seq_one_letter_code
_entity_poly.pdbx_strand_id
1 'polypeptide(L)'
;MKLLYYCSVIFSFLFIANIKTSQNDDEHVDLSLSKQKKKSNQPVNSTTHPTRTIHHEDLECIDSDKKPCSSLPYPCITCHMNDSCVYGNQTIAVCKANVECVGNNTFAKNLTCRYCYQIEFWEYKCIKKICNSAASPPIHYRTNCTVNRDVLCLGKRKFYKRLRCNWTGGHRWSTALILSITLGGFGIDRTLARRYRQTLQFWRSRSLDTY
;
A
#
# COMPACT_ATOMS: atom_id res chain seq x y z
N MET A 1 -21.48 -39.89 -27.55
CA MET A 1 -20.63 -38.86 -28.21
C MET A 1 -21.05 -37.41 -27.93
N LYS A 2 -22.34 -37.04 -27.94
CA LYS A 2 -22.78 -35.64 -27.71
C LYS A 2 -22.51 -35.10 -26.29
N LEU A 3 -22.50 -35.94 -25.26
CA LEU A 3 -22.29 -35.52 -23.87
C LEU A 3 -20.82 -35.12 -23.58
N LEU A 4 -19.87 -35.82 -24.17
CA LEU A 4 -18.44 -35.51 -24.04
C LEU A 4 -18.07 -34.22 -24.78
N TYR A 5 -18.76 -33.91 -25.89
CA TYR A 5 -18.60 -32.67 -26.63
C TYR A 5 -19.13 -31.45 -25.84
N TYR A 6 -20.24 -31.59 -25.13
CA TYR A 6 -20.72 -30.51 -24.25
C TYR A 6 -19.76 -30.26 -23.07
N CYS A 7 -19.20 -31.30 -22.47
CA CYS A 7 -18.21 -31.14 -21.41
C CYS A 7 -16.92 -30.47 -21.91
N SER A 8 -16.43 -30.82 -23.10
CA SER A 8 -15.22 -30.20 -23.66
C SER A 8 -15.44 -28.74 -24.06
N VAL A 9 -16.62 -28.39 -24.58
CA VAL A 9 -16.98 -27.02 -24.93
C VAL A 9 -17.10 -26.16 -23.65
N ILE A 10 -17.76 -26.65 -22.60
CA ILE A 10 -17.88 -25.95 -21.31
C ILE A 10 -16.49 -25.76 -20.67
N PHE A 11 -15.63 -26.78 -20.69
CA PHE A 11 -14.28 -26.69 -20.14
C PHE A 11 -13.40 -25.69 -20.93
N SER A 12 -13.59 -25.62 -22.26
CA SER A 12 -12.90 -24.65 -23.12
C SER A 12 -13.36 -23.22 -22.88
N PHE A 13 -14.67 -22.99 -22.69
CA PHE A 13 -15.21 -21.67 -22.33
C PHE A 13 -14.73 -21.20 -20.94
N LEU A 14 -14.63 -22.11 -19.96
CA LEU A 14 -14.07 -21.81 -18.65
C LEU A 14 -12.56 -21.48 -18.73
N PHE A 15 -11.81 -22.15 -19.60
CA PHE A 15 -10.40 -21.82 -19.82
C PHE A 15 -10.20 -20.44 -20.46
N ILE A 16 -11.03 -20.05 -21.43
CA ILE A 16 -10.92 -18.73 -22.10
C ILE A 16 -11.31 -17.58 -21.15
N ALA A 17 -12.28 -17.79 -20.25
CA ALA A 17 -12.65 -16.79 -19.23
C ALA A 17 -11.53 -16.54 -18.20
N ASN A 18 -10.67 -17.53 -17.96
CA ASN A 18 -9.49 -17.37 -17.10
C ASN A 18 -8.31 -16.68 -17.82
N ILE A 19 -8.28 -16.68 -19.16
CA ILE A 19 -7.16 -16.13 -19.95
C ILE A 19 -7.33 -14.63 -20.25
N LYS A 20 -8.53 -14.03 -20.15
CA LYS A 20 -8.74 -12.59 -20.39
C LYS A 20 -9.00 -11.80 -19.12
N THR A 21 -7.96 -11.67 -18.28
CA THR A 21 -7.77 -10.47 -17.46
C THR A 21 -6.62 -9.66 -18.06
N SER A 22 -6.90 -8.97 -19.17
CA SER A 22 -6.01 -7.95 -19.73
C SER A 22 -6.11 -6.72 -18.82
N GLN A 23 -5.15 -6.59 -17.91
CA GLN A 23 -4.90 -5.32 -17.23
C GLN A 23 -4.33 -4.34 -18.27
N ASN A 24 -5.01 -3.21 -18.49
CA ASN A 24 -4.34 -2.03 -19.04
C ASN A 24 -3.57 -1.41 -17.87
N ASP A 25 -2.32 -1.80 -17.73
CA ASP A 25 -1.36 -1.17 -16.83
C ASP A 25 -0.35 -0.40 -17.71
N ASP A 26 -0.56 0.91 -17.85
CA ASP A 26 0.52 1.84 -18.18
C ASP A 26 1.13 2.32 -16.86
N GLU A 27 2.11 1.58 -16.32
CA GLU A 27 3.19 2.19 -15.51
C GLU A 27 4.37 1.22 -15.33
N HIS A 28 5.55 1.80 -15.52
CA HIS A 28 6.85 1.16 -15.59
C HIS A 28 7.42 0.88 -14.19
N VAL A 29 8.27 -0.16 -14.11
CA VAL A 29 9.25 -0.50 -13.05
C VAL A 29 8.81 -1.50 -11.95
N ASP A 30 9.33 -2.72 -12.17
CA ASP A 30 10.02 -3.67 -11.28
C ASP A 30 9.47 -4.01 -9.89
N LEU A 31 9.11 -5.29 -9.76
CA LEU A 31 8.92 -6.00 -8.50
C LEU A 31 9.85 -7.21 -8.44
N SER A 32 10.92 -7.11 -7.66
CA SER A 32 11.55 -8.28 -7.03
C SER A 32 11.35 -8.20 -5.52
N LEU A 33 10.29 -8.85 -5.01
CA LEU A 33 10.34 -9.43 -3.68
C LEU A 33 9.36 -10.61 -3.56
N SER A 34 9.91 -11.82 -3.63
CA SER A 34 9.29 -13.01 -3.08
C SER A 34 10.30 -13.73 -2.19
N LYS A 35 9.77 -14.44 -1.17
CA LYS A 35 10.45 -15.25 -0.14
C LYS A 35 11.00 -14.45 1.05
N GLN A 36 10.84 -14.87 2.32
CA GLN A 36 10.42 -16.15 2.87
C GLN A 36 9.98 -15.97 4.34
N LYS A 37 8.89 -16.63 4.73
CA LYS A 37 8.53 -16.91 6.13
C LYS A 37 8.93 -18.36 6.41
N LYS A 38 9.92 -18.61 7.29
CA LYS A 38 10.09 -19.92 7.94
C LYS A 38 10.66 -19.74 9.35
N LYS A 39 9.97 -20.40 10.28
CA LYS A 39 10.12 -20.38 11.74
C LYS A 39 11.08 -21.51 12.16
N SER A 40 11.98 -21.28 13.11
CA SER A 40 12.72 -22.34 13.81
C SER A 40 12.85 -21.98 15.30
N ASN A 41 12.67 -22.97 16.17
CA ASN A 41 12.67 -22.89 17.64
C ASN A 41 13.96 -23.51 18.20
N GLN A 42 14.64 -22.88 19.17
CA GLN A 42 15.18 -23.46 20.44
C GLN A 42 16.02 -22.43 21.26
N PRO A 43 16.28 -22.66 22.57
CA PRO A 43 16.32 -21.64 23.62
C PRO A 43 17.73 -21.32 24.16
N VAL A 44 17.96 -20.12 24.74
CA VAL A 44 19.05 -19.86 25.73
C VAL A 44 18.66 -18.72 26.69
N ASN A 45 19.09 -18.87 27.95
CA ASN A 45 18.69 -18.19 29.20
C ASN A 45 19.16 -16.73 29.41
N SER A 46 18.35 -16.03 30.21
CA SER A 46 18.48 -14.87 31.13
C SER A 46 19.83 -14.15 31.32
N THR A 47 19.81 -12.79 31.36
CA THR A 47 20.23 -11.91 32.49
C THR A 47 19.94 -10.40 32.22
N THR A 48 19.30 -9.77 33.21
CA THR A 48 18.96 -8.38 33.63
C THR A 48 19.49 -7.07 32.96
N HIS A 49 18.53 -6.16 32.65
CA HIS A 49 18.49 -4.65 32.64
C HIS A 49 19.35 -3.78 31.68
N PRO A 50 18.92 -2.55 31.24
CA PRO A 50 17.59 -1.93 31.16
C PRO A 50 17.07 -1.80 29.71
N THR A 51 15.76 -1.94 29.54
CA THR A 51 15.04 -1.79 28.27
C THR A 51 15.11 -0.36 27.73
N ARG A 52 15.99 -0.11 26.75
CA ARG A 52 15.79 0.99 25.80
C ARG A 52 14.85 0.47 24.71
N THR A 53 13.70 1.11 24.55
CA THR A 53 12.81 0.92 23.41
C THR A 53 13.56 1.26 22.13
N ILE A 54 14.10 0.24 21.48
CA ILE A 54 14.71 0.33 20.16
C ILE A 54 13.60 0.72 19.20
N HIS A 55 13.63 1.96 18.72
CA HIS A 55 12.77 2.38 17.63
C HIS A 55 13.19 1.58 16.39
N HIS A 56 12.22 1.13 15.62
CA HIS A 56 12.39 0.35 14.38
C HIS A 56 13.32 0.98 13.31
N GLU A 57 13.82 2.19 13.58
CA GLU A 57 14.69 3.01 12.74
C GLU A 57 16.19 2.65 12.94
N ASP A 58 16.57 2.03 14.07
CA ASP A 58 17.99 1.74 14.40
C ASP A 58 18.50 0.38 13.88
N LEU A 59 17.60 -0.54 13.50
CA LEU A 59 17.96 -1.86 12.96
C LEU A 59 18.38 -1.83 11.49
N GLU A 60 18.18 -0.70 10.81
CA GLU A 60 18.39 -0.59 9.36
C GLU A 60 19.81 -0.20 8.96
N CYS A 61 20.67 0.12 9.95
CA CYS A 61 22.04 0.55 9.72
C CYS A 61 23.10 -0.51 10.02
N ILE A 62 22.69 -1.75 10.34
CA ILE A 62 23.55 -2.84 10.83
C ILE A 62 24.54 -3.35 9.76
N ASP A 63 24.25 -3.16 8.47
CA ASP A 63 25.13 -3.58 7.35
C ASP A 63 25.92 -2.38 6.78
N SER A 64 26.60 -1.64 7.66
CA SER A 64 27.38 -0.44 7.27
C SER A 64 28.90 -0.62 7.35
N ASP A 65 29.38 -1.65 8.05
CA ASP A 65 30.80 -1.86 8.37
C ASP A 65 31.73 -1.93 7.15
N LYS A 66 31.19 -2.24 5.97
CA LYS A 66 31.94 -2.36 4.72
C LYS A 66 31.60 -1.28 3.68
N LYS A 67 30.66 -0.39 3.96
CA LYS A 67 30.22 0.65 3.02
C LYS A 67 30.97 1.95 3.27
N PRO A 68 31.28 2.73 2.22
CA PRO A 68 31.92 4.02 2.40
C PRO A 68 30.96 4.98 3.09
N CYS A 69 31.45 5.74 4.09
CA CYS A 69 30.61 6.66 4.88
C CYS A 69 29.80 7.64 4.00
N SER A 70 30.36 8.06 2.87
CA SER A 70 29.73 8.97 1.91
C SER A 70 28.50 8.41 1.18
N SER A 71 28.32 7.08 1.11
CA SER A 71 27.17 6.45 0.45
C SER A 71 26.03 6.10 1.40
N LEU A 72 26.19 6.31 2.71
CA LEU A 72 25.16 5.93 3.67
C LEU A 72 23.90 6.83 3.50
N PRO A 73 22.69 6.23 3.57
CA PRO A 73 21.44 6.96 3.54
C PRO A 73 20.90 7.25 4.96
N TYR A 74 19.83 8.03 5.04
CA TYR A 74 19.09 8.22 6.31
C TYR A 74 18.45 6.88 6.75
N PRO A 75 18.41 6.50 8.04
CA PRO A 75 18.74 7.27 9.26
C PRO A 75 20.19 7.16 9.73
N CYS A 76 21.07 6.48 8.98
CA CYS A 76 22.44 6.18 9.40
C CYS A 76 23.37 7.40 9.39
N ILE A 77 22.88 8.54 8.87
CA ILE A 77 23.60 9.80 8.76
C ILE A 77 22.75 10.95 9.30
N THR A 78 23.40 11.90 9.95
CA THR A 78 22.80 13.16 10.42
C THR A 78 23.44 14.31 9.66
N CYS A 79 22.64 15.07 8.91
CA CYS A 79 23.14 16.16 8.07
C CYS A 79 22.72 17.52 8.61
N HIS A 80 23.68 18.43 8.69
CA HIS A 80 23.45 19.84 8.95
C HIS A 80 23.40 20.59 7.62
N MET A 81 22.27 21.27 7.38
CA MET A 81 21.98 22.02 6.16
C MET A 81 21.67 23.47 6.53
N ASN A 82 21.97 24.41 5.64
CA ASN A 82 21.58 25.81 5.84
C ASN A 82 20.18 26.03 5.24
N ASP A 83 19.25 26.54 6.05
CA ASP A 83 17.89 26.84 5.62
C ASP A 83 17.77 28.15 4.82
N SER A 84 18.84 28.97 4.78
CA SER A 84 18.84 30.28 4.11
C SER A 84 19.15 30.23 2.61
N CYS A 85 19.06 29.06 1.99
CA CYS A 85 19.38 28.88 0.58
C CYS A 85 18.20 29.25 -0.35
N VAL A 86 18.51 29.56 -1.60
CA VAL A 86 17.50 29.85 -2.64
C VAL A 86 16.92 28.53 -3.15
N TYR A 87 15.58 28.44 -3.19
CA TYR A 87 14.87 27.26 -3.67
C TYR A 87 15.35 26.82 -5.06
N GLY A 88 15.67 25.54 -5.22
CA GLY A 88 16.16 24.93 -6.46
C GLY A 88 17.67 25.03 -6.68
N ASN A 89 18.40 25.82 -5.89
CA ASN A 89 19.87 25.90 -6.02
C ASN A 89 20.55 24.64 -5.46
N GLN A 90 21.68 24.25 -6.04
CA GLN A 90 22.53 23.20 -5.49
C GLN A 90 23.38 23.76 -4.35
N THR A 91 23.34 23.08 -3.22
CA THR A 91 24.04 23.45 -1.99
C THR A 91 24.73 22.23 -1.39
N ILE A 92 25.69 22.45 -0.51
CA ILE A 92 26.44 21.39 0.14
C ILE A 92 25.93 21.23 1.57
N ALA A 93 25.51 20.02 1.91
CA ALA A 93 25.16 19.62 3.26
C ALA A 93 26.34 18.91 3.93
N VAL A 94 26.62 19.25 5.19
CA VAL A 94 27.66 18.58 5.97
C VAL A 94 27.01 17.47 6.78
N CYS A 95 27.35 16.23 6.46
CA CYS A 95 26.77 15.04 7.06
C CYS A 95 27.77 14.32 7.96
N LYS A 96 27.26 13.74 9.04
CA LYS A 96 28.00 12.90 9.99
C LYS A 96 27.37 11.50 10.02
N ALA A 97 28.18 10.47 9.90
CA ALA A 97 27.77 9.08 10.07
C ALA A 97 27.51 8.77 11.56
N ASN A 98 26.42 8.07 11.84
CA ASN A 98 26.03 7.61 13.18
C ASN A 98 26.46 6.15 13.45
N VAL A 99 27.03 5.49 12.44
CA VAL A 99 27.45 4.08 12.47
C VAL A 99 28.88 3.93 11.99
N GLU A 100 29.49 2.79 12.28
CA GLU A 100 30.81 2.43 11.78
C GLU A 100 30.75 2.22 10.27
N CYS A 101 31.66 2.87 9.55
CA CYS A 101 31.72 2.87 8.10
C CYS A 101 33.15 3.15 7.65
N VAL A 102 33.45 2.87 6.39
CA VAL A 102 34.80 3.02 5.84
C VAL A 102 35.01 4.46 5.36
N GLY A 103 35.99 5.15 5.94
CA GLY A 103 36.41 6.50 5.52
C GLY A 103 36.12 7.60 6.55
N ASN A 104 35.97 8.83 6.09
CA ASN A 104 35.71 9.96 6.99
C ASN A 104 34.26 9.94 7.49
N ASN A 105 34.09 9.95 8.81
CA ASN A 105 32.77 10.02 9.46
C ASN A 105 32.01 11.31 9.13
N THR A 106 32.73 12.39 8.80
CA THR A 106 32.16 13.66 8.34
C THR A 106 32.44 13.87 6.87
N PHE A 107 31.40 14.09 6.08
CA PHE A 107 31.50 14.24 4.63
C PHE A 107 30.48 15.24 4.09
N ALA A 108 30.79 15.81 2.94
CA ALA A 108 29.90 16.71 2.20
C ALA A 108 29.02 15.91 1.24
N LYS A 109 27.71 16.21 1.20
CA LYS A 109 26.77 15.71 0.20
C LYS A 109 26.10 16.86 -0.53
N ASN A 110 25.90 16.68 -1.84
CA ASN A 110 25.12 17.62 -2.64
C ASN A 110 23.64 17.51 -2.28
N LEU A 111 23.01 18.68 -2.18
CA LEU A 111 21.62 18.86 -1.83
C LEU A 111 21.02 19.93 -2.74
N THR A 112 19.89 19.64 -3.36
CA THR A 112 19.04 20.69 -3.93
C THR A 112 18.28 21.37 -2.80
N CYS A 113 18.38 22.69 -2.70
CA CYS A 113 17.69 23.49 -1.70
C CYS A 113 16.17 23.41 -1.92
N ARG A 114 15.51 22.48 -1.22
CA ARG A 114 14.06 22.29 -1.24
C ARG A 114 13.59 21.64 0.05
N TYR A 115 12.39 21.99 0.50
CA TYR A 115 11.80 21.35 1.68
C TYR A 115 11.26 19.96 1.34
N CYS A 116 11.25 19.07 2.33
CA CYS A 116 10.80 17.68 2.19
C CYS A 116 9.33 17.54 1.75
N TYR A 117 8.50 18.57 1.83
CA TYR A 117 7.11 18.51 1.33
C TYR A 117 6.97 18.97 -0.13
N GLN A 118 8.01 19.59 -0.70
CA GLN A 118 8.04 20.15 -2.06
C GLN A 118 8.68 19.20 -3.08
N ILE A 119 9.09 18.01 -2.65
CA ILE A 119 9.75 17.02 -3.50
C ILE A 119 8.77 16.36 -4.45
N GLU A 120 9.32 15.75 -5.49
CA GLU A 120 8.56 15.12 -6.56
C GLU A 120 8.02 13.75 -6.15
N PHE A 121 7.02 13.26 -6.89
CA PHE A 121 6.22 12.12 -6.46
C PHE A 121 6.98 10.79 -6.40
N TRP A 122 8.07 10.65 -7.14
CA TRP A 122 8.93 9.46 -7.12
C TRP A 122 9.92 9.44 -5.95
N GLU A 123 10.16 10.58 -5.29
CA GLU A 123 11.14 10.73 -4.22
C GLU A 123 10.53 10.55 -2.82
N TYR A 124 9.23 10.30 -2.74
CA TYR A 124 8.54 10.01 -1.49
C TYR A 124 7.54 8.86 -1.64
N LYS A 125 7.26 8.19 -0.53
CA LYS A 125 6.24 7.14 -0.43
C LYS A 125 5.15 7.54 0.55
N CYS A 126 3.90 7.52 0.10
CA CYS A 126 2.74 7.81 0.94
C CYS A 126 2.01 6.54 1.39
N ILE A 127 1.43 6.58 2.58
CA ILE A 127 0.54 5.51 3.06
C ILE A 127 -0.77 5.59 2.26
N LYS A 128 -1.08 4.53 1.54
CA LYS A 128 -2.36 4.41 0.80
C LYS A 128 -3.47 4.02 1.78
N LYS A 129 -4.63 4.66 1.67
CA LYS A 129 -5.82 4.35 2.46
C LYS A 129 -6.92 3.85 1.54
N ILE A 130 -7.75 2.95 2.06
CA ILE A 130 -8.97 2.48 1.39
C ILE A 130 -10.00 3.61 1.43
N CYS A 131 -10.59 3.94 0.29
CA CYS A 131 -11.59 5.00 0.16
C CYS A 131 -12.49 4.73 -1.06
N ASN A 132 -13.64 5.40 -1.18
CA ASN A 132 -14.50 5.24 -2.35
C ASN A 132 -13.97 6.10 -3.51
N SER A 133 -13.32 5.47 -4.49
CA SER A 133 -12.74 6.15 -5.67
C SER A 133 -13.80 6.52 -6.71
N ALA A 134 -15.01 5.95 -6.64
CA ALA A 134 -16.11 6.21 -7.58
C ALA A 134 -17.07 7.31 -7.11
N ALA A 135 -16.78 7.97 -5.98
CA ALA A 135 -17.64 9.04 -5.47
C ALA A 135 -17.56 10.29 -6.38
N SER A 136 -18.71 10.93 -6.58
CA SER A 136 -18.82 12.23 -7.22
C SER A 136 -19.45 13.20 -6.21
N PRO A 137 -18.73 14.26 -5.79
CA PRO A 137 -17.40 14.72 -6.25
C PRO A 137 -16.21 13.84 -5.81
N PRO A 138 -15.04 13.94 -6.49
CA PRO A 138 -13.84 13.17 -6.14
C PRO A 138 -13.38 13.41 -4.70
N ILE A 139 -13.22 12.33 -3.94
CA ILE A 139 -12.81 12.41 -2.53
C ILE A 139 -11.29 12.53 -2.43
N HIS A 140 -10.85 13.42 -1.56
CA HIS A 140 -9.46 13.57 -1.16
C HIS A 140 -9.26 13.16 0.29
N TYR A 141 -8.15 12.48 0.60
CA TYR A 141 -7.82 12.09 1.97
C TYR A 141 -6.44 12.60 2.39
N ARG A 142 -6.30 12.89 3.68
CA ARG A 142 -5.02 13.27 4.29
C ARG A 142 -4.26 12.01 4.69
N THR A 143 -3.02 11.91 4.23
CA THR A 143 -2.12 10.80 4.57
C THR A 143 -0.73 11.28 4.94
N ASN A 144 0.03 10.40 5.58
CA ASN A 144 1.44 10.59 5.88
C ASN A 144 2.28 10.08 4.71
N CYS A 145 3.22 10.93 4.30
CA CYS A 145 4.21 10.63 3.29
C CYS A 145 5.60 10.72 3.91
N THR A 146 6.45 9.78 3.53
CA THR A 146 7.82 9.65 4.00
C THR A 146 8.74 9.74 2.79
N VAL A 147 9.75 10.60 2.87
CA VAL A 147 10.77 10.77 1.82
C VAL A 147 11.69 9.55 1.74
N ASN A 148 12.11 9.20 0.53
CA ASN A 148 13.08 8.12 0.28
C ASN A 148 14.41 8.40 1.00
N ARG A 149 15.05 7.36 1.50
CA ARG A 149 16.23 7.46 2.40
C ARG A 149 17.45 8.12 1.75
N ASP A 150 17.58 7.95 0.45
CA ASP A 150 18.71 8.47 -0.33
C ASP A 150 18.61 9.96 -0.64
N VAL A 151 17.39 10.52 -0.54
CA VAL A 151 17.13 11.93 -0.87
C VAL A 151 17.28 12.79 0.37
N LEU A 152 18.11 13.83 0.24
CA LEU A 152 18.29 14.86 1.25
C LEU A 152 17.34 16.04 0.99
N CYS A 153 16.75 16.59 2.06
CA CYS A 153 15.77 17.68 1.98
C CYS A 153 15.70 18.43 3.31
N LEU A 154 15.23 19.68 3.27
CA LEU A 154 15.09 20.55 4.44
C LEU A 154 13.81 20.23 5.22
N GLY A 155 13.88 20.33 6.55
CA GLY A 155 12.73 20.16 7.45
C GLY A 155 12.35 18.70 7.75
N LYS A 156 11.06 18.47 7.99
CA LYS A 156 10.56 17.15 8.45
C LYS A 156 10.38 16.17 7.28
N ARG A 157 11.03 15.01 7.36
CA ARG A 157 10.94 13.92 6.36
C ARG A 157 9.58 13.22 6.31
N LYS A 158 8.82 13.24 7.41
CA LYS A 158 7.46 12.72 7.50
C LYS A 158 6.50 13.91 7.47
N PHE A 159 5.69 14.03 6.42
CA PHE A 159 4.79 15.16 6.22
C PHE A 159 3.40 14.70 5.77
N TYR A 160 2.41 15.57 5.98
CA TYR A 160 1.04 15.30 5.55
C TYR A 160 0.81 15.79 4.13
N LYS A 161 0.21 14.94 3.28
CA LYS A 161 -0.23 15.32 1.94
C LYS A 161 -1.69 14.96 1.74
N ARG A 162 -2.41 15.81 1.00
CA ARG A 162 -3.79 15.55 0.56
C ARG A 162 -3.73 14.85 -0.79
N LEU A 163 -4.09 13.57 -0.85
CA LEU A 163 -4.08 12.76 -2.07
C LEU A 163 -5.50 12.49 -2.55
N ARG A 164 -5.65 12.29 -3.87
CA ARG A 164 -6.89 11.81 -4.48
C ARG A 164 -7.11 10.34 -4.13
N CYS A 165 -8.37 9.97 -3.93
CA CYS A 165 -8.76 8.58 -3.75
C CYS A 165 -8.76 7.83 -5.07
N ASN A 166 -7.75 6.96 -5.27
CA ASN A 166 -7.66 6.13 -6.47
C ASN A 166 -7.99 4.65 -6.22
N TRP A 167 -8.07 4.21 -4.95
CA TRP A 167 -8.21 2.81 -4.60
C TRP A 167 -9.41 2.54 -3.69
N THR A 168 -10.35 1.73 -4.19
CA THR A 168 -11.48 1.24 -3.40
C THR A 168 -11.21 -0.14 -2.85
N GLY A 169 -11.22 -0.27 -1.52
CA GLY A 169 -11.07 -1.53 -0.80
C GLY A 169 -12.40 -2.26 -0.66
N GLY A 170 -13.01 -2.62 -1.78
CA GLY A 170 -14.27 -3.36 -1.84
C GLY A 170 -14.25 -4.45 -2.92
N HIS A 171 -15.31 -5.28 -2.98
CA HIS A 171 -15.46 -6.29 -4.02
C HIS A 171 -15.39 -5.63 -5.41
N ARG A 172 -14.59 -6.22 -6.31
CA ARG A 172 -14.41 -5.71 -7.68
C ARG A 172 -15.78 -5.52 -8.32
N TRP A 173 -15.97 -4.45 -9.10
CA TRP A 173 -17.19 -4.25 -9.89
C TRP A 173 -17.50 -5.49 -10.76
N SER A 174 -16.45 -6.16 -11.24
CA SER A 174 -16.54 -7.47 -11.91
C SER A 174 -17.15 -8.58 -11.03
N THR A 175 -16.84 -8.65 -9.73
CA THR A 175 -17.47 -9.61 -8.81
C THR A 175 -18.95 -9.29 -8.61
N ALA A 176 -19.32 -8.02 -8.46
CA ALA A 176 -20.73 -7.63 -8.39
C ALA A 176 -21.46 -7.95 -9.70
N LEU A 177 -20.82 -7.77 -10.86
CA LEU A 177 -21.36 -8.12 -12.17
C LEU A 177 -21.52 -9.64 -12.34
N ILE A 178 -20.52 -10.43 -11.97
CA ILE A 178 -20.59 -11.89 -11.99
C ILE A 178 -21.68 -12.37 -11.04
N LEU A 179 -21.73 -11.87 -9.81
CA LEU A 179 -22.80 -12.19 -8.85
C LEU A 179 -24.18 -11.79 -9.39
N SER A 180 -24.30 -10.66 -10.08
CA SER A 180 -25.57 -10.23 -10.69
C SER A 180 -25.99 -11.15 -11.84
N ILE A 181 -25.03 -11.68 -12.62
CA ILE A 181 -25.30 -12.60 -13.72
C ILE A 181 -25.56 -14.02 -13.19
N THR A 182 -24.82 -14.49 -12.19
CA THR A 182 -24.98 -15.84 -11.65
C THR A 182 -26.20 -15.93 -10.73
N LEU A 183 -26.45 -14.96 -9.85
CA LEU A 183 -27.66 -14.94 -9.01
C LEU A 183 -28.89 -14.39 -9.75
N GLY A 184 -28.71 -13.53 -10.76
CA GLY A 184 -29.81 -13.05 -11.60
C GLY A 184 -30.14 -13.97 -12.78
N GLY A 185 -29.18 -14.80 -13.22
CA GLY A 185 -29.32 -15.75 -14.32
C GLY A 185 -29.64 -17.18 -13.89
N PHE A 186 -29.33 -17.58 -12.64
CA PHE A 186 -29.93 -18.75 -12.01
C PHE A 186 -31.17 -18.29 -11.26
N GLY A 187 -32.31 -18.29 -11.98
CA GLY A 187 -33.61 -18.11 -11.36
C GLY A 187 -33.77 -19.08 -10.20
N ILE A 188 -33.66 -18.56 -8.97
CA ILE A 188 -34.37 -19.13 -7.83
C ILE A 188 -35.80 -19.24 -8.33
N ASP A 189 -36.19 -20.48 -8.57
CA ASP A 189 -37.39 -20.86 -9.26
C ASP A 189 -38.56 -20.01 -8.76
N ARG A 190 -39.27 -19.42 -9.72
CA ARG A 190 -40.41 -18.50 -9.53
C ARG A 190 -41.54 -19.14 -8.72
N THR A 191 -41.40 -20.42 -8.37
CA THR A 191 -42.27 -21.22 -7.50
C THR A 191 -42.09 -20.94 -6.01
N LEU A 192 -40.90 -20.56 -5.52
CA LEU A 192 -40.70 -20.22 -4.10
C LEU A 192 -41.17 -18.79 -3.76
N ALA A 193 -41.12 -17.88 -4.74
CA ALA A 193 -41.63 -16.51 -4.61
C ALA A 193 -43.17 -16.43 -4.47
N ARG A 194 -43.91 -17.46 -4.90
CA ARG A 194 -45.36 -17.54 -4.65
C ARG A 194 -45.72 -17.87 -3.21
N ARG A 195 -44.86 -18.58 -2.45
CA ARG A 195 -45.13 -18.93 -1.05
C ARG A 195 -44.78 -17.79 -0.08
N TYR A 196 -43.75 -17.00 -0.35
CA TYR A 196 -43.40 -15.82 0.47
C TYR A 196 -44.34 -14.62 0.31
N ARG A 197 -45.10 -14.54 -0.79
CA ARG A 197 -46.16 -13.52 -0.94
C ARG A 197 -47.35 -13.75 -0.01
N GLN A 198 -47.60 -14.98 0.44
CA GLN A 198 -48.70 -15.26 1.38
C GLN A 198 -48.30 -14.99 2.85
N THR A 199 -47.04 -15.15 3.22
CA THR A 199 -46.58 -14.89 4.61
C THR A 199 -46.43 -13.39 4.92
N LEU A 200 -46.13 -12.55 3.93
CA LEU A 200 -45.98 -11.10 4.12
C LEU A 200 -47.30 -10.31 4.15
N GLN A 201 -48.38 -10.84 3.58
CA GLN A 201 -49.71 -10.22 3.74
C GLN A 201 -50.33 -10.49 5.12
N PHE A 202 -49.91 -11.54 5.81
CA PHE A 202 -50.36 -11.84 7.19
C PHE A 202 -49.75 -10.88 8.22
N TRP A 203 -48.50 -10.44 8.04
CA TRP A 203 -47.85 -9.45 8.92
C TRP A 203 -48.26 -8.00 8.67
N ARG A 204 -48.79 -7.67 7.48
CA ARG A 204 -49.29 -6.32 7.17
C ARG A 204 -50.71 -6.06 7.69
N SER A 205 -51.51 -7.12 7.90
CA SER A 205 -52.88 -6.98 8.40
C SER A 205 -53.02 -7.06 9.92
N ARG A 206 -51.96 -7.39 10.67
CA ARG A 206 -51.99 -7.46 12.15
C ARG A 206 -51.29 -6.28 12.85
N SER A 207 -50.95 -5.23 12.11
CA SER A 207 -50.34 -4.00 12.67
C SER A 207 -51.24 -2.76 12.52
N LEU A 208 -52.48 -2.92 12.03
CA LEU A 208 -53.47 -1.85 11.92
C LEU A 208 -54.65 -2.02 12.91
N ASP A 209 -54.73 -3.14 13.64
CA ASP A 209 -55.77 -3.41 14.65
C ASP A 209 -55.14 -3.62 16.04
N THR A 210 -54.38 -2.65 16.54
CA THR A 210 -54.04 -2.56 17.96
C THR A 210 -53.88 -1.10 18.37
N TYR A 211 -55.04 -0.43 18.40
CA TYR A 211 -55.38 0.46 19.50
C TYR A 211 -56.08 -0.39 20.57
#